data_AF-A0A0P1ENU8-F1
#
_entry.id   AF-A0A0P1ENU8-F1
#
_cell.length_a   1.000
_cell.length_b   1.000
_cell.length_c   1.000
_cell.angle_alpha   90.00
_cell.angle_beta   90.00
_cell.angle_gamma   90.00
#
_symmetry.space_group_name_H-M   'P 1'
#
loop_
_entity.id
_entity.type
_entity.pdbx_description
1 polymer ?
#
loop_
_entity_poly.entity_id
_entity_poly.type
_entity_poly.pdbx_seq_one_letter_code
_entity_poly.pdbx_strand_id
1 'polypeptide(L)'
;MRNASMILGVIAGLIGMIVGFFGYGYIEFINHYGEIEGLAEQVDNVQFIQTASIIAPLLAIAGGAMAHARALIGGILLLISAVGMYFAFGFNVFTMFPVAFAVVAGILGLAAGKPDEPKAHF
;
A
#
# COMPACT_ATOMS: atom_id res chain seq x y z
N MET A 1 19.07 -5.81 -2.39
CA MET A 1 17.90 -5.02 -2.82
C MET A 1 16.58 -5.78 -2.64
N ARG A 2 16.44 -7.03 -3.12
CA ARG A 2 15.19 -7.81 -3.02
C ARG A 2 14.65 -7.99 -1.60
N ASN A 3 15.50 -8.40 -0.64
CA ASN A 3 15.07 -8.58 0.75
C ASN A 3 14.60 -7.27 1.40
N ALA A 4 15.27 -6.15 1.10
CA ALA A 4 14.85 -4.83 1.56
C ALA A 4 13.49 -4.43 0.96
N SER A 5 13.31 -4.64 -0.35
CA SER A 5 12.02 -4.43 -1.03
C SER A 5 10.90 -5.28 -0.43
N MET A 6 11.17 -6.55 -0.12
CA MET A 6 10.23 -7.43 0.55
C MET A 6 9.82 -6.91 1.93
N ILE A 7 10.79 -6.62 2.80
CA ILE A 7 10.53 -6.19 4.17
C ILE A 7 9.74 -4.87 4.18
N LEU A 8 10.23 -3.87 3.45
CA LEU A 8 9.58 -2.57 3.36
C LEU A 8 8.19 -2.68 2.74
N GLY A 9 8.01 -3.50 1.71
CA GLY A 9 6.72 -3.70 1.05
C GLY A 9 5.69 -4.36 1.96
N VAL A 10 6.08 -5.39 2.72
CA VAL A 10 5.18 -6.03 3.69
C VAL A 10 4.80 -5.06 4.81
N ILE A 11 5.75 -4.32 5.37
CA ILE A 11 5.46 -3.32 6.41
C ILE A 11 4.54 -2.23 5.87
N ALA A 12 4.80 -1.74 4.65
CA ALA A 12 3.95 -0.76 3.99
C ALA A 12 2.51 -1.26 3.85
N GLY A 13 2.33 -2.50 3.41
CA GLY A 13 1.03 -3.12 3.26
C GLY A 13 0.29 -3.33 4.59
N LEU A 14 0.99 -3.76 5.63
CA LEU A 14 0.40 -3.94 6.97
C LEU A 14 -0.07 -2.61 7.58
N ILE A 15 0.75 -1.57 7.53
CA ILE A 15 0.36 -0.24 8.02
C ILE A 15 -0.75 0.35 7.14
N GLY A 16 -0.61 0.23 5.82
CA GLY A 16 -1.63 0.69 4.86
C GLY A 16 -2.98 0.01 5.07
N MET A 17 -3.00 -1.27 5.48
CA MET A 17 -4.24 -1.99 5.79
C MET A 17 -4.92 -1.41 7.05
N ILE A 18 -4.14 -1.03 8.06
CA ILE A 18 -4.69 -0.36 9.25
C ILE A 18 -5.32 0.99 8.84
N VAL A 19 -4.61 1.78 8.04
CA VAL A 19 -5.13 3.05 7.51
C VAL A 19 -6.40 2.82 6.69
N GLY A 20 -6.38 1.86 5.77
CA GLY A 20 -7.53 1.53 4.93
C GLY A 20 -8.73 1.06 5.74
N PHE A 21 -8.52 0.27 6.79
CA PHE A 21 -9.59 -0.15 7.70
C PHE A 21 -10.28 1.05 8.34
N PHE A 22 -9.52 2.02 8.87
CA PHE A 22 -10.10 3.24 9.44
C PHE A 22 -10.72 4.16 8.39
N GLY A 23 -10.13 4.25 7.19
CA GLY A 23 -10.69 5.03 6.08
C GLY A 23 -12.04 4.49 5.60
N TYR A 24 -12.14 3.18 5.40
CA TYR A 24 -13.42 2.52 5.08
C TYR A 24 -14.40 2.66 6.25
N GLY A 25 -13.93 2.42 7.48
CA GLY A 25 -14.75 2.50 8.68
C GLY A 25 -15.35 3.90 8.92
N TYR A 26 -14.59 4.97 8.61
CA TYR A 26 -15.09 6.34 8.66
C TYR A 26 -16.25 6.56 7.70
N ILE A 27 -16.13 6.09 6.46
CA ILE A 27 -17.22 6.17 5.47
C ILE A 27 -18.48 5.45 5.97
N GLU A 28 -18.32 4.23 6.51
CA GLU A 28 -19.44 3.46 7.05
C GLU A 28 -20.07 4.16 8.26
N PHE A 29 -19.25 4.76 9.12
CA PHE A 29 -19.71 5.54 10.25
C PHE A 29 -20.57 6.73 9.80
N ILE A 30 -20.12 7.52 8.83
CA ILE A 30 -20.89 8.65 8.30
C ILE A 30 -22.18 8.17 7.62
N ASN A 31 -22.13 7.07 6.85
CA ASN A 31 -23.31 6.50 6.20
C ASN A 31 -24.37 6.04 7.22
N HIS A 32 -23.95 5.52 8.37
CA HIS A 32 -24.86 4.98 9.38
C HIS A 32 -25.38 6.06 10.35
N TYR A 33 -24.51 6.98 10.79
CA TYR A 33 -24.82 7.95 11.84
C TYR A 33 -25.10 9.37 11.32
N GLY A 34 -24.86 9.63 10.03
CA GLY A 34 -25.01 10.95 9.41
C GLY A 34 -23.80 11.86 9.61
N GLU A 35 -23.86 13.02 8.96
CA GLU A 35 -22.81 14.04 9.01
C GLU A 35 -23.03 15.03 10.17
N ILE A 36 -21.93 15.59 10.66
CA ILE A 36 -21.90 16.67 11.65
C ILE A 36 -21.14 17.83 11.02
N GLU A 37 -21.85 18.90 10.66
CA GLU A 37 -21.29 20.08 10.00
C GLU A 37 -20.06 20.63 10.74
N GLY A 38 -18.95 20.79 10.02
CA GLY A 38 -17.70 21.32 10.56
C GLY A 38 -16.90 20.36 11.45
N LEU A 39 -17.35 19.12 11.66
CA LEU A 39 -16.65 18.10 12.46
C LEU A 39 -16.45 16.77 11.72
N ALA A 40 -17.49 16.26 11.07
CA ALA A 40 -17.51 14.93 10.48
C ALA A 40 -18.40 14.92 9.23
N GLU A 41 -17.79 15.16 8.08
CA GLU A 41 -18.45 15.22 6.78
C GLU A 41 -18.02 14.04 5.91
N GLN A 42 -18.85 13.68 4.92
CA GLN A 42 -18.50 12.58 4.04
C GLN A 42 -17.30 12.96 3.17
N VAL A 43 -16.44 11.98 2.92
CA VAL A 43 -15.31 12.14 2.01
C VAL A 43 -15.76 12.19 0.55
N ASP A 44 -15.04 12.95 -0.26
CA ASP A 44 -15.24 12.93 -1.70
C ASP A 44 -14.94 11.56 -2.30
N ASN A 45 -15.79 11.12 -3.23
CA ASN A 45 -15.61 9.89 -3.99
C ASN A 45 -15.48 8.61 -3.12
N VAL A 46 -16.52 8.38 -2.31
CA VAL A 46 -16.68 7.22 -1.40
C VAL A 46 -16.21 5.89 -2.01
N GLN A 47 -16.67 5.56 -3.23
CA GLN A 47 -16.37 4.27 -3.85
C GLN A 47 -14.88 4.09 -4.13
N PHE A 48 -14.20 5.16 -4.54
CA PHE A 48 -12.76 5.13 -4.77
C PHE A 48 -12.00 4.87 -3.47
N ILE A 49 -12.33 5.60 -2.40
CA ILE A 49 -11.65 5.46 -1.10
C ILE A 49 -11.88 4.06 -0.52
N GLN A 50 -13.10 3.54 -0.56
CA GLN A 50 -13.40 2.17 -0.12
C GLN A 50 -12.61 1.12 -0.90
N THR A 51 -12.55 1.26 -2.23
CA THR A 51 -11.80 0.32 -3.08
C THR A 51 -10.30 0.40 -2.79
N ALA A 52 -9.74 1.60 -2.73
CA ALA A 52 -8.32 1.81 -2.45
C ALA A 52 -7.92 1.36 -1.04
N SER A 53 -8.82 1.49 -0.06
CA SER A 53 -8.62 1.01 1.33
C SER A 53 -8.31 -0.48 1.43
N ILE A 54 -8.77 -1.26 0.44
CA ILE A 54 -8.54 -2.70 0.39
C ILE A 54 -7.41 -3.01 -0.60
N ILE A 55 -7.54 -2.51 -1.83
CA ILE A 55 -6.68 -2.91 -2.93
C ILE A 55 -5.27 -2.37 -2.75
N ALA A 56 -5.09 -1.12 -2.34
CA ALA A 56 -3.76 -0.53 -2.24
C ALA A 56 -2.85 -1.28 -1.23
N PRO A 57 -3.24 -1.50 0.04
CA PRO A 57 -2.41 -2.26 0.95
C PRO A 57 -2.23 -3.73 0.55
N LEU A 58 -3.25 -4.35 -0.05
CA LEU A 58 -3.14 -5.71 -0.59
C LEU A 58 -2.04 -5.81 -1.66
N LEU A 59 -1.97 -4.82 -2.57
CA LEU A 59 -0.93 -4.76 -3.59
C LEU A 59 0.47 -4.59 -2.99
N ALA A 60 0.62 -3.86 -1.89
CA ALA A 60 1.90 -3.76 -1.19
C ALA A 60 2.33 -5.09 -0.56
N ILE A 61 1.42 -5.79 0.12
CA ILE A 61 1.72 -7.12 0.70
C ILE A 61 2.09 -8.10 -0.41
N ALA A 62 1.29 -8.19 -1.47
CA ALA A 62 1.56 -9.07 -2.60
C ALA A 62 2.89 -8.71 -3.28
N GLY A 63 3.13 -7.42 -3.55
CA GLY A 63 4.35 -6.93 -4.18
C GLY A 63 5.61 -7.20 -3.34
N GLY A 64 5.53 -6.96 -2.03
CA GLY A 64 6.60 -7.27 -1.08
C GLY A 64 6.89 -8.77 -1.00
N ALA A 65 5.86 -9.60 -0.82
CA ALA A 65 6.01 -11.06 -0.78
C ALA A 65 6.62 -11.63 -2.08
N MET A 66 6.27 -11.06 -3.22
CA MET A 66 6.80 -11.45 -4.53
C MET A 66 8.24 -10.98 -4.79
N ALA A 67 8.76 -10.00 -4.03
CA ALA A 67 10.02 -9.33 -4.37
C ALA A 67 11.23 -10.27 -4.43
N HIS A 68 11.23 -11.39 -3.70
CA HIS A 68 12.31 -12.38 -3.76
C HIS A 68 12.32 -13.17 -5.06
N ALA A 69 11.16 -13.66 -5.50
CA ALA A 69 11.03 -14.53 -6.67
C ALA A 69 10.76 -13.78 -7.98
N ARG A 70 10.16 -12.59 -7.93
CA ARG A 70 9.77 -11.77 -9.09
C ARG A 70 9.88 -10.28 -8.77
N ALA A 71 11.11 -9.83 -8.50
CA ALA A 71 11.41 -8.46 -8.04
C ALA A 71 10.81 -7.35 -8.91
N LEU A 72 10.85 -7.49 -10.24
CA LEU A 72 10.32 -6.48 -11.16
C LEU A 72 8.79 -6.32 -11.02
N ILE A 73 8.04 -7.42 -11.05
CA ILE A 73 6.58 -7.36 -10.89
C ILE A 73 6.24 -6.88 -9.48
N GLY A 74 6.93 -7.41 -8.46
CA GLY A 74 6.73 -6.98 -7.08
C GLY A 74 6.96 -5.47 -6.91
N GLY A 75 8.00 -4.93 -7.53
CA GLY A 75 8.31 -3.50 -7.56
C GLY A 75 7.21 -2.66 -8.22
N ILE A 76 6.66 -3.11 -9.35
CA ILE A 76 5.53 -2.42 -10.01
C ILE A 76 4.30 -2.40 -9.10
N LEU A 77 3.94 -3.54 -8.49
CA LEU A 77 2.78 -3.62 -7.59
C LEU A 77 2.94 -2.69 -6.37
N LEU A 78 4.15 -2.58 -5.83
CA LEU A 78 4.49 -1.67 -4.74
C LEU A 78 4.33 -0.20 -5.13
N LEU A 79 4.73 0.19 -6.35
CA LEU A 79 4.51 1.54 -6.85
C LEU A 79 3.03 1.84 -7.10
N ILE A 80 2.28 0.89 -7.66
CA ILE A 80 0.82 1.03 -7.82
C ILE A 80 0.14 1.17 -6.46
N SER A 81 0.57 0.38 -5.47
CA SER A 81 0.10 0.49 -4.09
C SER A 81 0.38 1.87 -3.50
N ALA A 82 1.60 2.39 -3.65
CA ALA A 82 1.98 3.71 -3.18
C ALA A 82 1.11 4.82 -3.81
N VAL A 83 0.92 4.77 -5.13
CA VAL A 83 0.05 5.69 -5.86
C VAL A 83 -1.39 5.58 -5.36
N GLY A 84 -1.93 4.37 -5.23
CA GLY A 84 -3.29 4.15 -4.71
C GLY A 84 -3.49 4.73 -3.31
N MET A 85 -2.56 4.49 -2.39
CA MET A 85 -2.62 5.06 -1.03
C MET A 85 -2.50 6.58 -1.04
N TYR A 86 -1.59 7.14 -1.84
CA TYR A 86 -1.41 8.59 -1.95
C TYR A 86 -2.66 9.28 -2.50
N PHE A 87 -3.28 8.73 -3.54
CA PHE A 87 -4.49 9.34 -4.12
C PHE A 87 -5.73 9.14 -3.25
N ALA A 88 -5.83 8.05 -2.49
CA ALA A 88 -6.98 7.80 -1.62
C ALA A 88 -6.93 8.58 -0.31
N PHE A 89 -5.73 8.77 0.26
CA PHE A 89 -5.59 9.28 1.63
C PHE A 89 -4.66 10.49 1.73
N GLY A 90 -3.99 10.88 0.65
CA GLY A 90 -2.93 11.89 0.66
C GLY A 90 -1.66 11.43 1.37
N PHE A 91 -0.74 12.37 1.59
CA PHE A 91 0.46 12.17 2.39
C PHE A 91 0.36 12.94 3.70
N ASN A 92 -0.01 12.23 4.77
CA ASN A 92 -0.22 12.78 6.11
C ASN A 92 0.42 11.88 7.17
N VAL A 93 0.26 12.20 8.46
CA VAL A 93 0.90 11.45 9.56
C VAL A 93 0.53 9.96 9.57
N PHE A 94 -0.70 9.61 9.20
CA PHE A 94 -1.15 8.21 9.16
C PHE A 94 -0.64 7.45 7.93
N THR A 95 -0.42 8.16 6.82
CA THR A 95 -0.09 7.53 5.53
C THR A 95 1.35 7.72 5.08
N MET A 96 2.13 8.57 5.75
CA MET A 96 3.49 8.89 5.32
C MET A 96 4.40 7.66 5.29
N PHE A 97 4.33 6.81 6.31
CA PHE A 97 5.13 5.59 6.38
C PHE A 97 4.72 4.55 5.33
N PRO A 98 3.44 4.12 5.21
CA PRO A 98 3.08 3.13 4.22
C PRO A 98 3.33 3.62 2.79
N VAL A 99 3.08 4.90 2.48
CA VAL A 99 3.39 5.44 1.15
C VAL A 99 4.89 5.47 0.90
N ALA A 100 5.69 6.06 1.81
CA ALA A 100 7.14 6.17 1.62
C ALA A 100 7.81 4.80 1.51
N PHE A 101 7.41 3.84 2.36
CA PHE A 101 7.96 2.50 2.32
C PHE A 101 7.58 1.76 1.04
N ALA A 102 6.33 1.88 0.58
CA ALA A 102 5.91 1.29 -0.69
C ALA A 102 6.68 1.89 -1.89
N VAL A 103 6.90 3.22 -1.91
CA VAL A 103 7.72 3.88 -2.96
C VAL A 103 9.15 3.33 -2.95
N VAL A 104 9.82 3.36 -1.79
CA VAL A 104 11.21 2.90 -1.68
C VAL A 104 11.32 1.41 -2.01
N ALA A 105 10.40 0.59 -1.48
CA ALA A 105 10.34 -0.84 -1.79
C ALA A 105 10.14 -1.09 -3.29
N GLY A 106 9.27 -0.30 -3.94
CA GLY A 106 9.00 -0.37 -5.37
C GLY A 106 10.25 -0.07 -6.20
N ILE A 107 10.93 1.04 -5.92
CA ILE A 107 12.19 1.42 -6.57
C ILE A 107 13.24 0.33 -6.39
N LEU A 108 13.41 -0.19 -5.18
CA LEU A 108 14.36 -1.27 -4.90
C LEU A 108 14.00 -2.57 -5.63
N GLY A 109 12.71 -2.88 -5.77
CA GLY A 109 12.22 -4.04 -6.51
C GLY A 109 12.52 -3.94 -8.00
N LEU A 110 12.28 -2.77 -8.60
CA LEU A 110 12.63 -2.49 -10.00
C LEU A 110 14.14 -2.53 -10.22
N ALA A 111 14.92 -1.90 -9.35
CA ALA A 111 16.38 -1.87 -9.43
C ALA A 111 17.03 -3.25 -9.22
N ALA A 112 16.37 -4.16 -8.51
CA ALA A 112 16.88 -5.51 -8.28
C ALA A 112 16.86 -6.43 -9.51
N GLY A 113 16.16 -6.05 -10.59
CA GLY A 113 16.20 -6.75 -11.87
C GLY A 113 15.70 -8.21 -11.82
N LYS A 114 16.19 -9.05 -12.75
CA LYS A 114 15.83 -10.48 -12.80
C LYS A 114 16.33 -11.20 -11.54
N PRO A 115 15.52 -12.07 -10.92
CA PRO A 115 15.93 -12.95 -9.82
C PRO A 115 17.20 -13.73 -10.18
N ASP A 116 18.13 -13.84 -9.22
CA ASP A 116 19.29 -14.70 -9.40
C ASP A 116 18.79 -16.14 -9.39
N GLU A 117 19.22 -16.93 -10.38
CA GLU A 117 18.89 -18.35 -10.40
C GLU A 117 19.45 -19.01 -9.13
N PRO A 118 18.67 -19.82 -8.41
CA PRO A 118 19.17 -20.54 -7.26
C PRO A 118 20.29 -21.47 -7.74
N LYS A 119 21.54 -21.09 -7.45
CA LYS A 119 22.70 -21.97 -7.67
C LYS A 119 22.67 -23.03 -6.60
N ALA A 120 22.55 -24.29 -7.00
CA ALA A 120 22.75 -25.40 -6.08
C ALA A 120 24.18 -25.30 -5.54
N HIS A 121 24.31 -25.23 -4.21
CA HIS A 121 25.61 -25.21 -3.55
C HIS A 121 26.17 -26.61 -3.30
N PHE A 122 25.53 -27.66 -3.84
CA PHE A 122 25.99 -29.05 -3.83
C PHE A 122 25.45 -29.78 -5.05
#